data_AF-A0A0B8P3E1-F1
#
_entry.id   AF-A0A0B8P3E1-F1
#
_cell.length_a   1.000
_cell.length_b   1.000
_cell.length_c   1.000
_cell.angle_alpha   90.00
_cell.angle_beta   90.00
_cell.angle_gamma   90.00
#
_symmetry.space_group_name_H-M   'P 1'
#
loop_
_entity.id
_entity.type
_entity.pdbx_description
1 polymer ?
#
loop_
_entity_poly.entity_id
_entity_poly.type
_entity_poly.pdbx_seq_one_letter_code
_entity_poly.pdbx_strand_id
1 'polypeptide(L)' 'MLSSIGHSFIKDNAVIVRLFNATDQEQILDITQFAQFGEVERVNYREHTLAQEWAVKANNSIDIRVTFKV' A
#
# COMPACT_ATOMS: atom_id res chain seq x y z
N MET A 1 8.25 -6.32 -4.24
CA MET A 1 9.31 -5.30 -4.20
C MET A 1 8.92 -4.21 -3.20
N LEU A 2 9.63 -4.12 -2.07
CA LEU A 2 9.38 -3.10 -1.06
C LEU A 2 10.25 -1.88 -1.35
N SER A 3 9.65 -0.69 -1.43
CA SER A 3 10.37 0.57 -1.65
C SER A 3 10.58 1.33 -0.35
N SER A 4 9.55 1.49 0.48
CA SER A 4 9.66 2.16 1.78
C SER A 4 8.55 1.75 2.75
N ILE A 5 8.82 1.90 4.05
CA ILE A 5 7.85 1.79 5.14
C ILE A 5 7.99 3.03 6.03
N GLY A 6 6.88 3.63 6.42
CA GLY A 6 6.82 4.73 7.38
C GLY A 6 5.57 4.67 8.25
N HIS A 7 5.54 5.43 9.33
CA HIS A 7 4.32 5.60 10.12
C HIS A 7 3.29 6.43 9.35
N SER A 8 2.01 6.11 9.51
CA SER A 8 0.93 6.95 9.02
C SER A 8 0.91 8.26 9.80
N PHE A 9 0.78 9.39 9.10
CA PHE A 9 0.60 10.71 9.69
C PHE A 9 -0.84 10.94 10.15
N ILE A 10 -1.81 10.27 9.52
CA ILE A 10 -3.25 10.53 9.72
C ILE A 10 -3.92 9.51 10.66
N LYS A 11 -3.41 8.27 10.73
CA LYS A 11 -4.05 7.17 11.48
C LYS A 11 -3.08 6.55 12.46
N ASP A 12 -3.45 6.54 13.74
CA ASP A 12 -2.70 5.86 14.79
C ASP A 12 -2.64 4.35 14.53
N ASN A 13 -1.56 3.71 15.00
CA ASN A 13 -1.32 2.28 14.82
C ASN A 13 -1.42 1.83 13.35
N ALA A 14 -0.97 2.66 12.43
CA ALA A 14 -0.88 2.34 11.02
C ALA A 14 0.48 2.69 10.43
N VAL A 15 0.87 1.96 9.40
CA VAL A 15 2.05 2.23 8.58
C VAL A 15 1.67 2.41 7.12
N ILE A 16 2.41 3.26 6.43
CA ILE A 16 2.37 3.40 4.98
C ILE A 16 3.46 2.52 4.39
N VAL A 17 3.06 1.60 3.52
CA VAL A 17 3.96 0.74 2.75
C VAL A 17 3.89 1.20 1.29
N ARG A 18 5.04 1.55 0.72
CA ARG A 18 5.18 1.85 -0.71
C ARG A 18 5.82 0.67 -1.42
N LEU A 19 5.15 0.18 -2.45
CA LEU A 19 5.62 -0.90 -3.30
C LEU A 19 5.85 -0.37 -4.71
N PHE A 20 7.00 -0.67 -5.30
CA PHE A 20 7.35 -0.25 -6.66
C PHE A 20 7.34 -1.45 -7.61
N ASN A 21 6.64 -1.32 -8.73
CA ASN A 21 6.67 -2.29 -9.81
C ASN A 21 7.85 -1.98 -10.75
N ALA A 22 8.97 -2.68 -10.58
CA ALA A 22 10.15 -2.55 -11.44
C ALA A 22 10.08 -3.38 -12.73
N THR A 23 8.92 -3.93 -13.09
CA THR A 23 8.74 -4.69 -14.33
C THR A 23 8.15 -3.80 -15.42
N ASP A 24 8.26 -4.27 -16.66
CA ASP A 24 7.70 -3.59 -17.83
C ASP A 24 6.21 -3.89 -18.07
N GLN A 25 5.57 -4.62 -17.15
CA GLN A 25 4.16 -5.02 -17.25
C GLN A 25 3.37 -4.58 -16.03
N GLU A 26 2.06 -4.43 -16.17
CA GLU A 26 1.18 -4.19 -15.02
C GLU A 26 1.18 -5.40 -14.07
N GLN A 27 1.22 -5.14 -12.78
CA GLN A 27 1.15 -6.16 -11.74
C GLN A 27 -0.09 -5.94 -10.87
N ILE A 28 -0.79 -7.02 -10.57
CA ILE A 28 -1.87 -7.00 -9.57
C ILE A 28 -1.26 -7.30 -8.21
N LEU A 29 -1.40 -6.36 -7.27
CA LEU A 29 -0.96 -6.56 -5.90
C LEU A 29 -1.88 -7.57 -5.20
N ASP A 30 -1.29 -8.67 -4.75
CA ASP A 30 -1.99 -9.64 -3.90
C ASP A 30 -2.08 -9.10 -2.46
N ILE A 31 -3.23 -8.51 -2.14
CA ILE A 31 -3.49 -7.94 -0.81
C ILE A 31 -3.63 -8.98 0.30
N THR A 32 -3.76 -10.27 -0.04
CA THR A 32 -3.86 -11.34 0.97
C THR A 32 -2.57 -11.50 1.78
N GLN A 33 -1.44 -11.03 1.24
CA GLN A 33 -0.15 -10.95 1.94
C GLN A 33 -0.18 -10.01 3.17
N PHE A 34 -1.23 -9.20 3.29
CA PHE A 34 -1.46 -8.29 4.42
C PHE A 34 -2.58 -8.77 5.35
N ALA A 35 -3.08 -10.02 5.20
CA ALA A 35 -4.23 -10.53 5.97
C ALA A 35 -4.02 -10.56 7.50
N GLN A 36 -2.76 -10.59 7.96
CA GLN A 36 -2.41 -10.47 9.38
C GLN A 36 -2.79 -9.10 9.97
N PHE A 37 -2.83 -8.05 9.15
CA PHE A 37 -3.21 -6.70 9.56
C PHE A 37 -4.74 -6.53 9.63
N GLY A 38 -5.19 -5.50 10.34
CA GLY A 38 -6.60 -5.24 10.60
C GLY A 38 -7.31 -4.67 9.37
N GLU A 39 -6.75 -3.59 8.83
CA GLU A 39 -7.30 -2.89 7.67
C GLU A 39 -6.18 -2.56 6.68
N VAL A 40 -6.50 -2.67 5.39
CA VAL A 40 -5.60 -2.37 4.27
C VAL A 40 -6.32 -1.40 3.33
N GLU A 41 -5.76 -0.21 3.15
CA GLU A 41 -6.35 0.85 2.33
C GLU A 41 -5.36 1.30 1.25
N ARG A 42 -5.83 1.55 0.03
CA ARG A 42 -5.02 2.26 -0.97
C ARG A 42 -5.05 3.75 -0.67
N VAL A 43 -3.88 4.38 -0.66
CA VAL A 43 -3.75 5.81 -0.41
C VAL A 43 -2.86 6.48 -1.45
N ASN A 44 -2.84 7.81 -1.46
CA ASN A 44 -1.80 8.57 -2.16
C ASN A 44 -0.69 9.01 -1.20
N TYR A 45 0.30 9.74 -1.71
CA TYR A 45 1.43 10.26 -0.94
C TYR A 45 1.06 11.26 0.19
N ARG A 46 -0.19 11.75 0.22
CA ARG A 46 -0.75 12.59 1.30
C ARG A 46 -1.67 11.79 2.23
N GLU A 47 -1.66 10.46 2.11
CA GLU A 47 -2.52 9.54 2.85
C GLU A 47 -4.02 9.75 2.65
N HIS A 48 -4.43 10.34 1.52
CA HIS A 48 -5.85 10.35 1.16
C HIS A 48 -6.22 9.01 0.56
N THR A 49 -7.31 8.41 1.07
CA THR A 49 -7.83 7.14 0.58
C THR A 49 -8.28 7.26 -0.87
N LEU A 50 -7.94 6.25 -1.67
CA LEU A 50 -8.29 6.13 -3.09
C LEU A 50 -9.22 4.93 -3.30
N ALA A 51 -9.77 4.81 -4.51
CA ALA A 51 -10.47 3.59 -4.92
C ALA A 51 -9.54 2.37 -4.79
N GLN A 52 -10.09 1.23 -4.32
CA GLN A 52 -9.34 -0.01 -4.08
C GLN A 52 -9.01 -0.76 -5.37
N GLU A 53 -8.30 -0.10 -6.27
CA GLU A 53 -7.70 -0.69 -7.46
C GLU A 53 -6.27 -1.14 -7.11
N TRP A 54 -5.99 -2.43 -7.17
CA TRP A 54 -4.71 -3.01 -6.76
C TRP A 54 -3.74 -3.23 -7.93
N ALA A 55 -4.06 -2.69 -9.10
CA ALA A 55 -3.20 -2.71 -10.27
C ALA A 55 -2.09 -1.65 -10.14
N VAL A 56 -0.84 -2.09 -10.32
CA VAL A 56 0.35 -1.25 -10.30
C VAL A 56 0.96 -1.28 -11.71
N LYS A 57 0.85 -0.16 -12.42
CA LYS A 57 1.43 -0.01 -13.77
C LYS A 57 2.94 -0.23 -13.74
N ALA A 58 3.48 -0.62 -14.89
CA ALA A 58 4.93 -0.73 -15.11
C ALA A 58 5.65 0.54 -14.66
N ASN A 59 6.80 0.38 -13.99
CA ASN A 59 7.63 1.47 -13.50
C ASN A 59 6.89 2.50 -12.61
N ASN A 60 5.89 2.05 -11.85
CA ASN A 60 5.11 2.91 -10.95
C ASN A 60 5.01 2.31 -9.54
N SER A 61 4.57 3.14 -8.58
CA SER A 61 4.38 2.73 -7.19
C SER A 61 2.91 2.73 -6.76
N ILE A 62 2.61 1.90 -5.78
CA ILE A 62 1.37 1.94 -5.02
C ILE A 62 1.69 2.19 -3.55
N ASP A 63 0.90 3.05 -2.92
CA ASP A 63 0.96 3.30 -1.48
C ASP A 63 -0.24 2.62 -0.84
N ILE A 64 0.04 1.82 0.18
CA ILE A 64 -0.98 1.16 0.99
C ILE A 64 -0.81 1.58 2.45
N ARG A 65 -1.91 1.89 3.12
CA ARG A 65 -1.96 2.05 4.57
C ARG A 65 -2.39 0.73 5.18
N VAL A 66 -1.61 0.25 6.14
CA VAL A 66 -1.90 -0.99 6.87
C VAL A 66 -2.04 -0.68 8.35
N THR A 67 -3.19 -1.02 8.92
CA THR A 67 -3.51 -0.78 10.35
C THR A 67 -3.27 -2.07 11.14
N PHE A 68 -2.56 -2.00 12.26
CA PHE A 68 -2.31 -3.16 13.11
C PHE A 68 -3.60 -3.66 13.78
N LYS A 69 -3.74 -4.99 13.94
CA LYS A 69 -4.74 -5.56 14.84
C LYS A 69 -4.22 -5.35 16.27
N VAL A 70 -5.05 -4.75 17.12
CA VAL A 70 -4.81 -4.69 18.57
C VAL A 70 -5.41 -5.93 19.21
#